data_AF-A0A380ZX46-F1
#
_entry.id   AF-A0A380ZX46-F1
#
_cell.length_a   1.000
_cell.length_b   1.000
_cell.length_c   1.000
_cell.angle_alpha   90.00
_cell.angle_beta   90.00
_cell.angle_gamma   90.00
#
_symmetry.space_group_name_H-M   'P 1'
#
loop_
_entity.id
_entity.type
_entity.pdbx_description
1 polymer ?
#
loop_
_entity_poly.entity_id
_entity_poly.type
_entity_poly.pdbx_seq_one_letter_code
_entity_poly.pdbx_strand_id
1 'polypeptide(L)'
;MFHGKVGAGGGVDNRVKSLQTRSGHRLIFTEDESIILTDKSGNEIKLDTTGGNINITAPSSINITAGKSVNINAGEDISISAGMNINTSATMNYTQMVGINYISTIAGNASHFITGKLMEMIDGDVVSEVKNERKEYASEVENISQDGSIQQNALGNVFNNSGENSNNY
;
A
#
# COMPACT_ATOMS: atom_id res chain seq x y z
N MET A 1 34.54 19.55 11.44
CA MET A 1 34.79 19.96 12.85
C MET A 1 35.88 21.02 12.85
N PHE A 2 35.54 22.27 13.12
CA PHE A 2 36.54 23.21 13.60
C PHE A 2 36.96 22.72 14.99
N HIS A 3 38.03 21.93 15.04
CA HIS A 3 38.86 21.84 16.22
C HIS A 3 40.14 22.59 15.85
N GLY A 4 40.66 23.46 16.70
CA GLY A 4 41.65 24.51 16.41
C GLY A 4 43.01 24.11 15.77
N LYS A 5 43.11 22.93 15.15
CA LYS A 5 44.19 22.46 14.26
C LYS A 5 43.76 22.34 12.78
N VAL A 6 42.47 22.46 12.42
CA VAL A 6 42.00 22.42 11.02
C VAL A 6 40.92 23.48 10.79
N GLY A 7 41.27 24.57 10.11
CA GLY A 7 40.37 25.72 9.86
C GLY A 7 39.27 25.49 8.82
N ALA A 8 39.28 24.36 8.09
CA ALA A 8 38.36 24.09 6.99
C ALA A 8 36.95 23.62 7.41
N GLY A 9 36.72 23.36 8.71
CA GLY A 9 35.46 22.79 9.20
C GLY A 9 34.26 23.74 9.22
N GLY A 10 34.49 25.04 9.00
CA GLY A 10 33.47 26.10 8.93
C GLY A 10 33.00 26.46 7.51
N GLY A 11 33.71 25.99 6.47
CA GLY A 11 33.55 26.54 5.12
C GLY A 11 33.93 28.02 5.04
N VAL A 12 33.64 28.67 3.89
CA VAL A 12 33.76 30.12 3.75
C VAL A 12 32.73 30.79 4.68
N ASP A 13 33.15 31.82 5.40
CA ASP A 13 32.32 32.60 6.34
C ASP A 13 31.65 31.82 7.48
N ASN A 14 32.18 30.63 7.83
CA ASN A 14 31.60 29.77 8.87
C ASN A 14 30.15 29.32 8.56
N ARG A 15 29.76 29.31 7.27
CA ARG A 15 28.40 28.97 6.80
C ARG A 15 28.04 27.49 6.90
N VAL A 16 29.01 26.63 7.20
CA VAL A 16 28.78 25.19 7.35
C VAL A 16 29.43 24.72 8.65
N LYS A 17 28.64 24.11 9.53
CA LYS A 17 29.15 23.49 10.76
C LYS A 17 28.98 21.98 10.64
N SER A 18 30.05 21.22 10.86
CA SER A 18 30.02 19.77 10.66
C SER A 18 30.81 18.98 11.69
N LEU A 19 30.32 17.79 12.04
CA LEU A 19 31.08 16.71 12.68
C LEU A 19 31.47 15.71 11.60
N GLN A 20 32.74 15.31 11.55
CA GLN A 20 33.21 14.32 10.57
C GLN A 20 34.25 13.39 11.20
N THR A 21 34.08 12.09 10.99
CA THR A 21 35.09 11.08 11.37
C THR A 21 36.15 10.95 10.29
N ARG A 22 37.34 10.43 10.64
CA ARG A 22 38.39 10.10 9.64
C ARG A 22 37.92 9.06 8.61
N SER A 23 36.96 8.22 8.98
CA SER A 23 36.36 7.20 8.10
C SER A 23 35.28 7.74 7.16
N GLY A 24 34.91 9.03 7.25
CA GLY A 24 34.01 9.68 6.28
C GLY A 24 32.54 9.78 6.68
N HIS A 25 32.15 9.46 7.92
CA HIS A 25 30.79 9.73 8.42
C HIS A 25 30.64 11.21 8.78
N ARG A 26 29.48 11.81 8.52
CA ARG A 26 29.28 13.26 8.68
C ARG A 26 27.91 13.59 9.27
N LEU A 27 27.88 14.58 10.14
CA LEU A 27 26.69 15.35 10.53
C LEU A 27 26.95 16.80 10.14
N ILE A 28 26.10 17.40 9.31
CA ILE A 28 26.33 18.70 8.68
C ILE A 28 25.12 19.60 8.93
N PHE A 29 25.39 20.83 9.36
CA PHE A 29 24.45 21.94 9.45
C PHE A 29 24.87 23.02 8.44
N THR A 30 23.98 23.45 7.58
CA THR A 30 24.21 24.55 6.64
C THR A 30 23.45 25.78 7.10
N GLU A 31 24.03 26.99 6.98
CA GLU A 31 23.30 28.25 7.19
C GLU A 31 22.13 28.37 6.20
N ASP A 32 22.26 27.73 5.03
CA ASP A 32 21.23 27.62 4.00
C ASP A 32 20.29 26.44 4.31
N GLU A 33 19.87 26.29 5.57
CA GLU A 33 18.60 25.63 5.91
C GLU A 33 18.54 24.08 5.89
N SER A 34 19.64 23.32 5.90
CA SER A 34 19.59 21.84 5.93
C SER A 34 20.39 21.19 7.07
N ILE A 35 19.88 20.06 7.57
CA ILE A 35 20.60 19.14 8.48
C ILE A 35 20.79 17.81 7.76
N ILE A 36 22.02 17.34 7.66
CA ILE A 36 22.37 16.11 6.90
C ILE A 36 23.17 15.17 7.80
N LEU A 37 22.72 13.92 7.92
CA LEU A 37 23.45 12.81 8.52
C LEU A 37 23.78 11.79 7.43
N THR A 38 25.06 11.55 7.19
CA THR A 38 25.53 10.61 6.15
C THR A 38 26.62 9.70 6.68
N ASP A 39 26.64 8.47 6.19
CA ASP A 39 27.77 7.55 6.34
C ASP A 39 28.63 7.53 5.05
N LYS A 40 29.78 6.85 5.08
CA LYS A 40 30.65 6.72 3.90
C LYS A 40 30.08 5.81 2.81
N SER A 41 29.01 5.08 3.11
CA SER A 41 28.44 4.02 2.26
C SER A 41 27.23 4.51 1.47
N GLY A 42 26.78 5.74 1.69
CA GLY A 42 25.65 6.37 0.98
C GLY A 42 24.31 6.30 1.72
N ASN A 43 24.30 5.91 3.01
CA ASN A 43 23.12 6.09 3.85
C ASN A 43 22.98 7.57 4.20
N GLU A 44 21.79 8.14 4.04
CA GLU A 44 21.52 9.56 4.29
C GLU A 44 20.16 9.78 4.99
N ILE A 45 20.17 10.72 5.94
CA ILE A 45 18.97 11.41 6.45
C ILE A 45 19.17 12.90 6.22
N LYS A 46 18.29 13.53 5.44
CA LYS A 46 18.31 14.96 5.13
C LYS A 46 17.02 15.63 5.57
N LEU A 47 17.13 16.63 6.44
CA LEU A 47 16.04 17.57 6.76
C LEU A 47 16.30 18.84 5.96
N ASP A 48 15.39 19.17 5.05
CA ASP A 48 15.48 20.29 4.12
C ASP A 48 14.51 21.40 4.55
N THR A 49 15.00 22.50 5.09
CA THR A 49 14.13 23.58 5.59
C THR A 49 13.57 24.42 4.45
N THR A 50 14.32 24.64 3.37
CA THR A 50 13.84 25.42 2.21
C THR A 50 12.72 24.68 1.47
N GLY A 51 12.87 23.37 1.29
CA GLY A 51 11.82 22.52 0.70
C GLY A 51 10.75 22.05 1.69
N GLY A 52 11.03 22.11 2.99
CA GLY A 52 10.15 21.62 4.06
C GLY A 52 10.05 20.08 4.14
N ASN A 53 10.95 19.33 3.50
CA ASN A 53 10.87 17.88 3.34
C ASN A 53 11.95 17.13 4.15
N ILE A 54 11.67 15.85 4.44
CA ILE A 54 12.65 14.92 5.02
C ILE A 54 12.87 13.79 4.02
N ASN A 55 14.13 13.51 3.69
CA ASN A 55 14.52 12.37 2.87
C ASN A 55 15.32 11.36 3.71
N ILE A 56 15.00 10.08 3.56
CA ILE A 56 15.73 8.97 4.17
C ILE A 56 16.06 7.98 3.07
N THR A 57 17.34 7.76 2.80
CA THR A 57 17.80 6.89 1.71
C THR A 57 18.86 5.92 2.19
N ALA A 58 18.79 4.68 1.70
CA ALA A 58 19.79 3.65 1.96
C ALA A 58 20.03 2.82 0.68
N PRO A 59 21.26 2.45 0.34
CA PRO A 59 21.54 1.61 -0.83
C PRO A 59 21.02 0.16 -0.73
N SER A 60 20.71 -0.31 0.48
CA SER A 60 20.33 -1.71 0.73
C SER A 60 18.94 -1.85 1.34
N SER A 61 18.72 -1.38 2.57
CA SER A 61 17.43 -1.53 3.25
C SER A 61 17.20 -0.44 4.30
N ILE A 62 15.92 -0.14 4.54
CA ILE A 62 15.42 0.67 5.65
C ILE A 62 14.43 -0.20 6.43
N ASN A 63 14.65 -0.37 7.73
CA ASN A 63 13.77 -1.14 8.62
C ASN A 63 13.15 -0.20 9.66
N ILE A 64 11.83 -0.24 9.80
CA ILE A 64 11.07 0.58 10.76
C ILE A 64 10.29 -0.36 11.67
N THR A 65 10.62 -0.38 12.95
CA THR A 65 10.01 -1.26 13.95
C THR A 65 9.62 -0.45 15.18
N ALA A 66 8.44 -0.72 15.74
CA ALA A 66 7.98 -0.13 16.99
C ALA A 66 7.37 -1.19 17.91
N GLY A 67 7.56 -1.07 19.22
CA GLY A 67 7.02 -2.01 20.21
C GLY A 67 5.52 -1.91 20.45
N LYS A 68 4.86 -0.87 19.92
CA LYS A 68 3.41 -0.64 20.06
C LYS A 68 2.76 -0.24 18.74
N SER A 69 3.13 0.91 18.18
CA SER A 69 2.50 1.44 16.98
C SER A 69 3.45 2.25 16.11
N VAL A 70 3.18 2.23 14.80
CA VAL A 70 3.71 3.15 13.79
C VAL A 70 2.49 3.82 13.16
N ASN A 71 2.46 5.15 13.15
CA ASN A 71 1.36 5.92 12.53
C ASN A 71 1.92 6.65 11.30
N ILE A 72 1.22 6.54 10.17
CA ILE A 72 1.56 7.23 8.93
C ILE A 72 0.31 7.99 8.48
N ASN A 73 0.38 9.31 8.47
CA ASN A 73 -0.72 10.20 8.08
C ASN A 73 -0.17 11.28 7.16
N ALA A 74 -0.90 11.59 6.08
CA ALA A 74 -0.62 12.70 5.17
C ALA A 74 -1.91 13.50 4.94
N GLY A 75 -1.79 14.81 4.72
CA GLY A 75 -2.93 15.68 4.42
C GLY A 75 -3.45 15.55 2.98
N GLU A 76 -2.60 15.07 2.08
CA GLU A 76 -2.90 14.88 0.67
C GLU A 76 -2.71 13.40 0.31
N ASP A 77 -1.48 12.95 0.08
CA ASP A 77 -1.21 11.64 -0.49
C ASP A 77 -0.22 10.77 0.31
N ILE A 78 -0.42 9.46 0.24
CA ILE A 78 0.57 8.43 0.60
C ILE A 78 0.77 7.54 -0.63
N SER A 79 2.01 7.44 -1.12
CA SER A 79 2.38 6.58 -2.24
C SER A 79 3.27 5.42 -1.77
N ILE A 80 2.88 4.18 -2.12
CA ILE A 80 3.65 2.96 -1.81
C ILE A 80 3.86 2.18 -3.11
N SER A 81 5.10 1.92 -3.46
CA SER A 81 5.48 1.18 -4.67
C SER A 81 6.67 0.28 -4.40
N ALA A 82 6.67 -0.92 -4.98
CA ALA A 82 7.80 -1.85 -4.95
C ALA A 82 8.02 -2.44 -6.34
N GLY A 83 9.28 -2.65 -6.72
CA GLY A 83 9.62 -3.27 -8.01
C GLY A 83 9.33 -4.77 -8.11
N MET A 84 9.09 -5.44 -6.97
CA MET A 84 8.78 -6.87 -6.94
C MET A 84 7.49 -7.15 -6.15
N ASN A 85 7.50 -6.95 -4.83
CA ASN A 85 6.40 -7.38 -3.96
C ASN A 85 6.10 -6.35 -2.87
N ILE A 86 4.82 -6.23 -2.51
CA ILE A 86 4.33 -5.60 -1.27
C ILE A 86 3.64 -6.69 -0.46
N ASN A 87 4.05 -6.89 0.79
CA ASN A 87 3.45 -7.86 1.70
C ASN A 87 2.83 -7.12 2.89
N THR A 88 1.53 -7.31 3.11
CA THR A 88 0.80 -6.73 4.24
C THR A 88 0.06 -7.83 4.99
N SER A 89 0.18 -7.86 6.32
CA SER A 89 -0.52 -8.82 7.16
C SER A 89 -0.93 -8.19 8.49
N ALA A 90 -2.08 -8.61 9.00
CA ALA A 90 -2.59 -8.25 10.33
C ALA A 90 -3.16 -9.50 10.99
N THR A 91 -2.87 -9.72 12.27
CA THR A 91 -3.30 -10.92 12.99
C THR A 91 -4.77 -10.89 13.39
N MET A 92 -5.30 -9.70 13.66
CA MET A 92 -6.69 -9.53 14.09
C MET A 92 -7.55 -8.92 12.98
N ASN A 93 -7.37 -7.63 12.72
CA ASN A 93 -8.22 -6.88 11.79
C ASN A 93 -7.36 -6.12 10.78
N TYR A 94 -7.81 -6.14 9.52
CA TYR A 94 -7.36 -5.24 8.47
C TYR A 94 -8.59 -4.46 7.96
N THR A 95 -8.56 -3.14 8.09
CA THR A 95 -9.66 -2.27 7.67
C THR A 95 -9.17 -1.33 6.58
N GLN A 96 -9.91 -1.28 5.48
CA GLN A 96 -9.65 -0.34 4.39
C GLN A 96 -10.96 0.41 4.09
N MET A 97 -10.89 1.75 4.12
CA MET A 97 -12.01 2.62 3.82
C MET A 97 -11.58 3.55 2.68
N VAL A 98 -12.40 3.63 1.65
CA VAL A 98 -12.14 4.45 0.46
C VAL A 98 -13.37 5.29 0.19
N GLY A 99 -13.20 6.61 0.12
CA GLY A 99 -14.33 7.55 0.05
C GLY A 99 -14.98 7.69 -1.32
N ILE A 100 -14.24 7.42 -2.40
CA ILE A 100 -14.72 7.63 -3.77
C ILE A 100 -14.51 6.37 -4.62
N ASN A 101 -13.27 6.07 -5.02
CA ASN A 101 -12.98 4.98 -5.96
C ASN A 101 -11.91 4.02 -5.40
N TYR A 102 -12.23 2.73 -5.38
CA TYR A 102 -11.25 1.67 -5.18
C TYR A 102 -10.99 0.96 -6.51
N ILE A 103 -9.73 0.98 -6.98
CA ILE A 103 -9.33 0.38 -8.26
C ILE A 103 -8.28 -0.69 -7.97
N SER A 104 -8.54 -1.92 -8.42
CA SER A 104 -7.60 -3.04 -8.33
C SER A 104 -7.42 -3.65 -9.72
N THR A 105 -6.18 -3.72 -10.19
CA THR A 105 -5.83 -4.36 -11.47
C THR A 105 -4.87 -5.49 -11.20
N ILE A 106 -5.26 -6.70 -11.59
CA ILE A 106 -4.51 -7.93 -11.31
C ILE A 106 -4.29 -8.65 -12.64
N ALA A 107 -3.05 -8.70 -13.09
CA ALA A 107 -2.67 -9.39 -14.33
C ALA A 107 -2.59 -10.91 -14.15
N GLY A 108 -2.37 -11.37 -12.92
CA GLY A 108 -2.33 -12.78 -12.53
C GLY A 108 -3.65 -13.23 -11.90
N ASN A 109 -3.55 -13.92 -10.76
CA ASN A 109 -4.71 -14.46 -10.04
C ASN A 109 -5.06 -13.60 -8.83
N ALA A 110 -6.36 -13.46 -8.56
CA ALA A 110 -6.90 -12.93 -7.32
C ALA A 110 -7.52 -14.09 -6.51
N SER A 111 -7.15 -14.24 -5.24
CA SER A 111 -7.66 -15.31 -4.38
C SER A 111 -8.14 -14.76 -3.05
N HIS A 112 -9.35 -15.16 -2.64
CA HIS A 112 -9.94 -14.82 -1.35
C HIS A 112 -10.28 -16.11 -0.59
N PHE A 113 -9.70 -16.29 0.60
CA PHE A 113 -9.96 -17.43 1.47
C PHE A 113 -10.69 -16.93 2.72
N ILE A 114 -12.00 -17.15 2.77
CA ILE A 114 -12.87 -16.61 3.81
C ILE A 114 -13.46 -17.79 4.57
N THR A 115 -13.01 -18.01 5.80
CA THR A 115 -13.55 -19.06 6.68
C THR A 115 -14.89 -18.65 7.30
N GLY A 116 -15.08 -17.35 7.52
CA GLY A 116 -16.31 -16.79 8.04
C GLY A 116 -17.31 -16.45 6.93
N LYS A 117 -18.09 -15.41 7.15
CA LYS A 117 -19.06 -14.89 6.18
C LYS A 117 -18.41 -13.84 5.26
N LEU A 118 -18.66 -13.94 3.96
CA LEU A 118 -18.52 -12.84 3.01
C LEU A 118 -19.86 -12.09 2.95
N MET A 119 -19.82 -10.75 2.98
CA MET A 119 -20.98 -9.89 2.79
C MET A 119 -20.60 -8.84 1.76
N GLU A 120 -21.38 -8.76 0.69
CA GLU A 120 -21.24 -7.77 -0.37
C GLU A 120 -22.55 -7.00 -0.46
N MET A 121 -22.50 -5.69 -0.26
CA MET A 121 -23.64 -4.79 -0.40
C MET A 121 -23.27 -3.77 -1.47
N ILE A 122 -24.05 -3.74 -2.54
CA ILE A 122 -23.81 -2.90 -3.70
C ILE A 122 -25.10 -2.13 -3.97
N ASP A 123 -25.07 -0.80 -3.78
CA ASP A 123 -26.20 0.08 -4.09
C ASP A 123 -26.34 0.34 -5.60
N GLY A 124 -25.23 0.21 -6.34
CA GLY A 124 -25.18 0.32 -7.79
C GLY A 124 -25.16 -1.04 -8.50
N ASP A 125 -24.58 -1.06 -9.70
CA ASP A 125 -24.54 -2.25 -10.54
C ASP A 125 -23.34 -3.16 -10.21
N VAL A 126 -23.56 -4.46 -10.34
CA VAL A 126 -22.49 -5.47 -10.42
C VAL A 126 -22.40 -5.96 -11.86
N VAL A 127 -21.22 -5.83 -12.47
CA VAL A 127 -20.92 -6.41 -13.78
C VAL A 127 -19.81 -7.43 -13.63
N SER A 128 -20.05 -8.65 -14.07
CA SER A 128 -19.10 -9.75 -13.92
C SER A 128 -18.99 -10.57 -15.20
N GLU A 129 -17.88 -10.41 -15.92
CA GLU A 129 -17.59 -11.14 -17.15
C GLU A 129 -16.58 -12.25 -16.87
N VAL A 130 -16.89 -13.46 -17.31
CA VAL A 130 -15.98 -14.62 -17.23
C VAL A 130 -15.87 -15.23 -18.62
N LYS A 131 -14.67 -15.17 -19.21
CA LYS A 131 -14.44 -15.63 -20.59
C LYS A 131 -14.41 -17.15 -20.75
N ASN A 132 -14.05 -17.83 -19.67
CA ASN A 132 -13.97 -19.29 -19.63
C ASN A 132 -15.13 -19.82 -18.77
N GLU A 133 -14.81 -20.51 -17.68
CA GLU A 133 -15.80 -21.16 -16.81
C GLU A 133 -16.02 -20.35 -15.53
N ARG A 134 -17.29 -20.23 -15.13
CA ARG A 134 -17.70 -19.85 -13.78
C ARG A 134 -18.27 -21.09 -13.09
N LYS A 135 -17.80 -21.36 -11.87
CA LYS A 135 -18.31 -22.42 -11.00
C LYS A 135 -18.75 -21.82 -9.68
N GLU A 136 -19.94 -22.19 -9.25
CA GLU A 136 -20.51 -21.82 -7.96
C GLU A 136 -20.97 -23.09 -7.26
N TYR A 137 -20.52 -23.27 -6.02
CA TYR A 137 -20.84 -24.42 -5.21
C TYR A 137 -21.34 -23.92 -3.86
N ALA A 138 -22.62 -24.16 -3.59
CA ALA A 138 -23.24 -23.83 -2.32
C ALA A 138 -24.29 -24.88 -1.97
N SER A 139 -24.56 -25.05 -0.68
CA SER A 139 -25.67 -25.88 -0.22
C SER A 139 -27.02 -25.25 -0.53
N GLU A 140 -27.07 -23.93 -0.63
CA GLU A 140 -28.26 -23.14 -0.92
C GLU A 140 -27.85 -21.90 -1.73
N VAL A 141 -28.66 -21.55 -2.73
CA VAL A 141 -28.49 -20.35 -3.56
C VAL A 141 -29.86 -19.71 -3.74
N GLU A 142 -29.97 -18.43 -3.40
CA GLU A 142 -31.16 -17.63 -3.63
C GLU A 142 -30.87 -16.56 -4.68
N ASN A 143 -31.56 -16.62 -5.81
CA ASN A 143 -31.55 -15.57 -6.83
C ASN A 143 -32.92 -14.88 -6.78
N ILE A 144 -32.98 -13.65 -6.26
CA ILE A 144 -34.23 -12.92 -6.04
C ILE A 144 -34.18 -11.61 -6.81
N SER A 145 -35.23 -11.32 -7.57
CA SER A 145 -35.49 -9.99 -8.15
C SER A 145 -36.82 -9.47 -7.60
N GLN A 146 -36.81 -8.27 -7.01
CA GLN A 146 -38.01 -7.70 -6.37
C GLN A 146 -38.92 -7.01 -7.39
N ASP A 147 -38.34 -6.14 -8.22
CA ASP A 147 -39.08 -5.34 -9.21
C ASP A 147 -38.85 -5.81 -10.65
N GLY A 148 -37.81 -6.62 -10.87
CA GLY A 148 -37.32 -6.99 -12.19
C GLY A 148 -37.51 -8.47 -12.53
N SER A 149 -36.93 -8.86 -13.66
CA SER A 149 -36.88 -10.26 -14.11
C SER A 149 -35.48 -10.85 -13.86
N ILE A 150 -35.43 -12.12 -13.48
CA ILE A 150 -34.20 -12.93 -13.56
C ILE A 150 -34.14 -13.55 -14.95
N GLN A 151 -33.09 -13.26 -15.72
CA GLN A 151 -32.91 -13.79 -17.07
C GLN A 151 -31.66 -14.66 -17.14
N GLN A 152 -31.81 -15.87 -17.68
CA GLN A 152 -30.71 -16.79 -17.96
C GLN A 152 -30.72 -17.11 -19.45
N ASN A 153 -29.65 -16.72 -20.15
CA ASN A 153 -29.52 -16.93 -21.59
C ASN A 153 -28.30 -17.83 -21.85
N ALA A 154 -28.47 -18.84 -22.69
CA ALA A 154 -27.38 -19.72 -23.13
C ALA A 154 -27.48 -19.95 -24.65
N LEU A 155 -26.33 -20.00 -25.33
CA LEU A 155 -26.28 -20.49 -26.72
C LEU A 155 -26.55 -21.99 -26.79
N GLY A 156 -26.14 -22.73 -25.75
CA GLY A 156 -26.39 -24.15 -25.59
C GLY A 156 -27.60 -24.43 -24.70
N ASN A 157 -27.49 -25.46 -23.86
CA ASN A 157 -28.57 -25.88 -22.98
C ASN A 157 -28.48 -25.19 -21.61
N VAL A 158 -29.64 -24.88 -21.02
CA VAL A 158 -29.79 -24.58 -19.60
C VAL A 158 -30.39 -25.83 -18.92
N PHE A 159 -29.73 -26.33 -17.88
CA PHE A 159 -30.18 -27.51 -17.14
C PHE A 159 -30.59 -27.11 -15.72
N ASN A 160 -31.87 -27.26 -15.41
CA ASN A 160 -32.42 -27.10 -14.06
C ASN A 160 -32.90 -28.46 -13.57
N ASN A 161 -32.05 -29.16 -12.82
CA ASN A 161 -32.34 -30.49 -12.31
C ASN A 161 -32.59 -30.43 -10.81
N SER A 162 -33.58 -31.16 -10.33
CA SER A 162 -33.93 -31.25 -8.90
C SER A 162 -34.15 -32.71 -8.51
N GLY A 163 -33.76 -33.06 -7.28
CA GLY A 163 -34.07 -34.37 -6.69
C GLY A 163 -35.54 -34.48 -6.25
N GLU A 164 -36.22 -33.34 -6.11
CA GLU A 164 -37.65 -33.22 -5.80
C GLU A 164 -38.38 -32.47 -6.93
N ASN A 165 -39.71 -32.30 -6.83
CA ASN A 165 -40.50 -31.60 -7.83
C ASN A 165 -40.11 -30.11 -7.92
N SER A 166 -39.80 -29.64 -9.13
CA SER A 166 -39.63 -28.21 -9.41
C SER A 166 -41.00 -27.53 -9.49
N ASN A 167 -41.20 -26.50 -8.69
CA ASN A 167 -42.40 -25.68 -8.74
C ASN A 167 -42.17 -24.50 -9.69
N ASN A 168 -42.73 -24.57 -10.89
CA ASN A 168 -42.79 -23.44 -11.82
C ASN A 168 -44.22 -22.87 -11.76
N TYR A 169 -44.37 -21.67 -11.22
CA TYR A 169 -45.62 -20.91 -11.20
C TYR A 169 -45.51 -19.66 -12.07
#